data_AF-A0AAE5X3S2-F1
#
_entry.id   AF-A0AAE5X3S2-F1
#
_cell.length_a   1.000
_cell.length_b   1.000
_cell.length_c   1.000
_cell.angle_alpha   90.00
_cell.angle_beta   90.00
_cell.angle_gamma   90.00
#
_symmetry.space_group_name_H-M   'P 1'
#
loop_
_entity.id
_entity.type
_entity.pdbx_description
1 polymer ?
#
loop_
_entity_poly.entity_id
_entity_poly.type
_entity_poly.pdbx_seq_one_letter_code
_entity_poly.pdbx_strand_id
1 'polypeptide(L)' 'MICSNPYGQGEQARTEPFCPFEPVVWVNTKSRVYHVAGSRSYGHTRHGAYMCESEAKAAGNRAAPR' A
#
# COMPACT_ATOMS: atom_id res chain seq x y z
N MET A 1 -3.50 7.75 -7.77
CA MET A 1 -4.27 8.44 -6.73
C MET A 1 -4.21 7.57 -5.51
N ILE A 2 -3.76 8.15 -4.40
CA ILE A 2 -3.38 7.48 -3.17
C ILE A 2 -4.68 7.27 -2.38
N CYS A 3 -5.02 6.02 -2.07
CA CYS A 3 -5.93 5.59 -1.01
C CYS A 3 -7.08 6.57 -0.72
N SER A 4 -8.05 6.67 -1.63
CA SER A 4 -9.25 7.48 -1.42
C SER A 4 -10.40 6.56 -1.02
N ASN A 5 -10.75 6.64 0.27
CA ASN A 5 -11.83 5.91 0.91
C ASN A 5 -13.20 6.26 0.29
N PRO A 6 -14.07 5.31 -0.08
CA PRO A 6 -15.40 5.59 -0.63
C PRO A 6 -16.41 6.13 0.40
N TYR A 7 -16.03 6.21 1.68
CA TYR A 7 -16.81 6.85 2.75
C TYR A 7 -16.07 8.12 3.20
N GLY A 8 -16.47 9.28 2.68
CA GLY A 8 -15.75 10.53 2.88
C GLY A 8 -15.68 10.99 4.33
N GLN A 9 -14.47 11.34 4.79
CA GLN A 9 -14.13 12.30 5.86
C GLN A 9 -12.68 12.75 5.56
N GLY A 10 -12.41 14.01 5.26
CA GLY A 10 -12.21 15.02 6.29
C GLY A 10 -10.70 15.29 6.45
N GLU A 11 -10.22 16.32 5.76
CA GLU A 11 -9.15 17.24 6.21
C GLU A 11 -8.24 16.76 7.36
N GLN A 12 -7.20 15.97 7.08
CA GLN A 12 -5.89 16.00 7.78
C GLN A 12 -4.86 15.22 6.96
N ALA A 13 -4.15 15.91 6.07
CA ALA A 13 -2.99 15.36 5.38
C ALA A 13 -1.81 15.24 6.37
N ARG A 14 -1.81 14.20 7.20
CA ARG A 14 -0.54 13.63 7.65
C ARG A 14 0.15 13.12 6.40
N THR A 15 1.39 13.50 6.17
CA THR A 15 2.24 13.13 5.01
C THR A 15 2.54 11.62 4.92
N GLU A 16 1.71 10.77 5.53
CA GLU A 16 1.89 9.33 5.62
C GLU A 16 0.69 8.61 4.99
N PRO A 17 0.93 7.62 4.12
CA PRO A 17 -0.11 6.81 3.50
C PRO A 17 -0.86 6.04 4.59
N PHE A 18 -2.17 6.22 4.67
CA PHE A 18 -3.01 5.59 5.69
C PHE A 18 -4.27 4.97 5.05
N CYS A 19 -4.57 3.75 5.48
CA CYS A 19 -5.70 2.96 5.03
C CYS A 19 -6.58 2.66 6.26
N PRO A 20 -7.82 3.17 6.34
CA PRO A 20 -8.62 3.10 7.57
C PRO A 20 -9.13 1.70 7.90
N PHE A 21 -9.32 0.84 6.90
CA PHE A 21 -9.94 -0.48 7.07
C PHE A 21 -8.98 -1.65 6.85
N GLU A 22 -7.76 -1.37 6.41
CA GLU A 22 -6.84 -2.36 5.89
C GLU A 22 -5.40 -1.91 6.07
N PRO A 23 -4.43 -2.84 6.15
CA PRO A 23 -3.05 -2.47 6.32
C PRO A 23 -2.50 -1.78 5.06
N VAL A 24 -1.65 -0.79 5.30
CA VAL A 24 -0.82 -0.21 4.24
C VAL A 24 0.22 -1.25 3.84
N VAL A 25 0.32 -1.51 2.54
CA VAL A 25 1.28 -2.42 1.94
C VAL A 25 2.30 -1.65 1.11
N TRP A 26 3.52 -2.16 1.08
CA TRP A 26 4.59 -1.64 0.26
C TRP A 26 4.61 -2.38 -1.09
N VAL A 27 4.20 -1.71 -2.16
CA VAL A 27 4.14 -2.27 -3.51
C VAL A 27 5.42 -1.97 -4.26
N ASN A 28 6.13 -3.01 -4.71
CA ASN A 28 7.23 -2.88 -5.65
C ASN A 28 6.67 -2.75 -7.07
N THR A 29 6.80 -1.56 -7.65
CA THR A 29 6.26 -1.24 -8.98
C THR A 29 6.99 -1.97 -10.11
N LYS A 30 8.26 -2.36 -9.91
CA LYS A 30 9.06 -3.11 -10.90
C LYS A 30 8.64 -4.57 -10.99
N SER A 31 8.41 -5.21 -9.84
CA SER A 31 8.05 -6.62 -9.78
C SER A 31 6.53 -6.88 -9.71
N ARG A 32 5.72 -5.82 -9.50
CA ARG A 32 4.28 -5.91 -9.20
C ARG A 32 3.99 -6.83 -8.01
N VAL A 33 4.85 -6.77 -7.00
CA VAL A 33 4.74 -7.56 -5.76
C VAL A 33 4.55 -6.61 -4.60
N TYR A 34 3.57 -6.87 -3.74
CA TYR A 34 3.33 -6.08 -2.54
C TYR A 34 3.73 -6.84 -1.27
N HIS A 35 4.20 -6.07 -0.30
CA HIS A 35 4.75 -6.53 0.96
C HIS A 35 3.91 -5.95 2.09
N VAL A 36 3.42 -6.79 3.00
CA VAL A 36 2.64 -6.33 4.16
C VAL A 36 3.54 -5.68 5.21
N ALA A 37 2.98 -4.78 6.01
CA ALA A 37 3.66 -4.20 7.17
C ALA A 37 4.16 -5.33 8.10
N GLY A 38 5.44 -5.28 8.46
CA GLY A 38 6.12 -6.33 9.24
C GLY A 38 6.91 -7.35 8.42
N SER A 39 6.80 -7.34 7.09
CA SER A 39 7.70 -8.12 6.23
C SER A 39 9.06 -7.42 6.07
N ARG A 40 10.14 -8.22 5.92
CA ARG A 40 11.53 -7.71 5.80
C ARG A 40 11.75 -6.74 4.64
N SER A 41 10.92 -6.82 3.60
CA SER A 41 11.04 -6.02 2.38
C SER A 41 10.13 -4.79 2.37
N TYR A 42 9.34 -4.57 3.44
CA TYR A 42 8.47 -3.41 3.57
C TYR A 42 9.31 -2.12 3.62
N GLY A 43 9.10 -1.21 2.65
CA GLY A 43 9.87 0.04 2.56
C GLY A 43 11.35 -0.14 2.22
N HIS A 44 11.78 -1.36 1.85
CA HIS A 44 13.20 -1.69 1.67
C HIS A 44 13.69 -1.47 0.24
N THR A 45 12.78 -1.36 -0.72
CA THR A 45 13.13 -1.13 -2.13
C THR A 45 13.13 0.36 -2.45
N ARG A 46 13.99 0.79 -3.39
CA ARG A 46 13.95 2.18 -3.89
C ARG A 46 12.78 2.44 -4.84
N HIS A 47 12.29 1.39 -5.49
CA HIS A 47 11.18 1.45 -6.45
C HIS A 47 9.94 0.80 -5.82
N GLY A 48 9.33 1.49 -4.88
CA GLY A 48 8.04 1.07 -4.38
C GLY A 48 7.19 2.24 -3.91
N ALA A 49 5.93 1.94 -3.71
CA ALA A 49 4.93 2.88 -3.27
C ALA A 49 4.10 2.23 -2.17
N TYR A 50 3.75 3.01 -1.17
CA TYR A 50 2.76 2.60 -0.19
C TYR A 50 1.36 2.68 -0.83
N MET A 51 0.59 1.60 -0.72
CA MET A 51 -0.80 1.51 -1.19
C MET A 51 -1.61 0.72 -0.17
N CYS A 52 -2.94 0.80 -0.19
CA CYS A 52 -3.76 -0.12 0.59
C CYS A 52 -3.68 -1.54 0.02
N GLU A 53 -3.84 -2.55 0.87
CA GLU A 53 -3.80 -3.96 0.45
C GLU A 53 -4.84 -4.27 -0.64
N SER A 54 -6.06 -3.78 -0.51
CA SER A 54 -7.14 -4.00 -1.47
C SER A 54 -6.87 -3.27 -2.78
N GLU A 55 -6.31 -2.06 -2.75
CA GLU A 55 -5.88 -1.35 -3.96
C GLU A 55 -4.72 -2.08 -4.65
N ALA A 56 -3.75 -2.58 -3.89
CA ALA A 56 -2.65 -3.36 -4.45
C ALA A 56 -3.17 -4.61 -5.16
N LYS A 57 -4.14 -5.32 -4.55
CA LYS A 57 -4.84 -6.46 -5.16
C LYS A 57 -5.65 -6.04 -6.38
N ALA A 58 -6.43 -4.96 -6.30
CA ALA A 58 -7.25 -4.44 -7.40
C ALA A 58 -6.40 -3.98 -8.60
N ALA A 59 -5.22 -3.43 -8.34
CA ALA A 59 -4.23 -3.07 -9.36
C ALA A 59 -3.50 -4.30 -9.95
N GLY A 60 -3.84 -5.52 -9.53
CA GLY A 60 -3.25 -6.76 -10.04
C GLY A 60 -1.84 -7.06 -9.50
N ASN A 61 -1.44 -6.40 -8.41
CA ASN A 61 -0.19 -6.75 -7.72
C ASN A 61 -0.37 -8.05 -6.93
N ARG A 62 0.72 -8.81 -6.81
CA ARG A 62 0.75 -10.11 -6.14
C ARG A 62 1.35 -9.98 -4.75
N ALA A 63 0.85 -10.73 -3.78
CA ALA A 63 1.46 -10.78 -2.46
C ALA A 63 2.88 -11.36 -2.58
N ALA A 64 3.82 -10.82 -1.81
CA ALA A 64 5.13 -11.43 -1.67
C ALA A 64 5.01 -12.84 -1.07
N PRO A 65 5.79 -13.81 -1.57
CA PRO A 65 5.88 -15.11 -0.92
C PRO A 65 6.37 -14.91 0.53
N ARG A 66 5.82 -15.70 1.46
CA ARG A 66 6.13 -15.63 2.89
C ARG A 66 7.58 -16.04 3.18
#